data_AF-A0A7C6SXR7-F1
#
_entry.id   AF-A0A7C6SXR7-F1
#
_cell.length_a   1.000
_cell.length_b   1.000
_cell.length_c   1.000
_cell.angle_alpha   90.00
_cell.angle_beta   90.00
_cell.angle_gamma   90.00
#
_symmetry.space_group_name_H-M   'P 1'
#
loop_
_entity.id
_entity.type
_entity.pdbx_description
1 polymer ?
#
loop_
_entity_poly.entity_id
_entity_poly.type
_entity_poly.pdbx_seq_one_letter_code
_entity_poly.pdbx_strand_id
1 'polypeptide(L)'
;MFLESVQVYSTPGKFKNFRYDVDDVNSHQTGLESLKDIERLYNTITELEPTASYLSTAEAMLPTDHRWIANMKEVRSKTVSKLSDRSKTQKLDFRRSVLRQLTDLKNSYIDVYHILHTRARLGITDDRRKSRLVKDERLNISQKLSTIDLMPHQQLVDFQNRLGGLKSCFALTKSDLDVSPRCSHCEFKPGTEPLKASAAMALDQLEDELDNLVTSWTNVLLVNLEDPTIHENLELLKRDDRLLIENFLKSRQLPDELGQDFIYALQEVFSGLTKVVIKTENLWQALSAGGSPSTPSELRKRFDEYLNRLTKGREASKIRIMLE
;
A
#
# COMPACT_ATOMS: atom_id res chain seq x y z
N MET A 1 -19.15 58.29 23.27
CA MET A 1 -19.65 59.65 23.50
C MET A 1 -19.01 60.40 24.68
N PHE A 2 -18.88 59.87 25.92
CA PHE A 2 -18.18 60.60 27.00
C PHE A 2 -16.70 60.89 26.69
N LEU A 3 -15.94 59.87 26.28
CA LEU A 3 -14.52 60.05 25.94
C LEU A 3 -14.31 60.99 24.74
N GLU A 4 -15.29 61.14 23.85
CA GLU A 4 -15.27 62.06 22.71
C GLU A 4 -15.63 63.48 23.15
N SER A 5 -16.63 63.64 24.03
CA SER A 5 -17.06 64.95 24.53
C SER A 5 -16.01 65.63 25.40
N VAL A 6 -15.12 64.85 26.04
CA VAL A 6 -14.03 65.41 26.85
C VAL A 6 -12.80 65.85 26.06
N GLN A 7 -12.65 65.45 24.78
CA GLN A 7 -11.49 65.81 23.94
C GLN A 7 -11.34 67.32 23.74
N VAL A 8 -12.45 68.07 23.84
CA VAL A 8 -12.48 69.53 23.68
C VAL A 8 -11.77 70.24 24.85
N TYR A 9 -11.68 69.63 26.03
CA TYR A 9 -11.08 70.22 27.24
C TYR A 9 -9.55 70.04 27.31
N SER A 10 -8.83 70.41 26.25
CA SER A 10 -7.38 70.15 26.09
C SER A 10 -6.42 71.20 26.67
N THR A 11 -6.93 72.25 27.32
CA THR A 11 -6.10 73.32 27.91
C THR A 11 -6.70 73.81 29.24
N PRO A 12 -5.90 74.43 30.14
CA PRO A 12 -6.40 74.95 31.41
C PRO A 12 -7.58 75.93 31.27
N GLY A 13 -7.55 76.78 30.23
CA GLY A 13 -8.63 77.73 29.94
C GLY A 13 -9.94 77.05 29.52
N LYS A 14 -9.86 75.97 28.73
CA LYS A 14 -11.04 75.19 28.31
C LYS A 14 -11.63 74.38 29.45
N PHE A 15 -10.80 73.94 30.40
CA PHE A 15 -11.23 73.15 31.56
C PHE A 15 -12.15 73.92 32.53
N LYS A 16 -12.13 75.27 32.51
CA LYS A 16 -13.07 76.09 33.29
C LYS A 16 -14.54 75.83 32.96
N ASN A 17 -14.82 75.30 31.77
CA ASN A 17 -16.16 74.95 31.30
C ASN A 17 -16.44 73.44 31.36
N PHE A 18 -15.67 72.67 32.13
CA PHE A 18 -15.88 71.24 32.28
C PHE A 18 -17.26 70.97 32.92
N ARG A 19 -18.10 70.19 32.24
CA ARG A 19 -19.53 70.03 32.56
C ARG A 19 -19.89 68.78 33.35
N TYR A 20 -18.91 67.93 33.63
CA TYR A 20 -19.10 66.67 34.36
C TYR A 20 -18.61 66.84 35.79
N ASP A 21 -19.33 66.27 36.75
CA ASP A 21 -18.86 66.21 38.13
C ASP A 21 -17.91 65.02 38.36
N VAL A 22 -17.43 64.87 39.59
CA VAL A 22 -16.48 63.80 39.95
C VAL A 22 -17.15 62.42 39.88
N ASP A 23 -18.43 62.32 40.24
CA ASP A 23 -19.17 61.07 40.24
C ASP A 23 -19.47 60.61 38.81
N ASP A 24 -19.82 61.55 37.92
CA ASP A 24 -19.95 61.34 36.48
C ASP A 24 -18.67 60.74 35.89
N VAL A 25 -17.51 61.34 36.18
CA VAL A 25 -16.21 60.87 35.70
C VAL A 25 -15.88 59.48 36.26
N ASN A 26 -16.07 59.28 37.56
CA ASN A 26 -15.78 58.01 38.22
C ASN A 26 -16.69 56.87 37.76
N SER A 27 -17.95 57.17 37.39
CA SER A 27 -18.90 56.18 36.88
C SER A 27 -18.38 55.46 35.61
N HIS A 28 -17.50 56.12 34.84
CA HIS A 28 -16.88 55.55 33.64
C HIS A 28 -15.69 54.63 33.92
N GLN A 29 -15.17 54.56 35.15
CA GLN A 29 -14.02 53.71 35.52
C GLN A 29 -14.29 52.22 35.23
N THR A 30 -15.48 51.72 35.58
CA THR A 30 -15.88 50.33 35.33
C THR A 30 -15.84 49.97 33.83
N GLY A 31 -16.20 50.93 32.97
CA GLY A 31 -16.14 50.77 31.52
C GLY A 31 -14.69 50.67 31.02
N LEU A 32 -13.80 51.51 31.54
CA LEU A 32 -12.37 51.49 31.21
C LEU A 32 -11.68 50.21 31.70
N GLU A 33 -12.04 49.70 32.88
CA GLU A 33 -11.53 48.42 33.38
C GLU A 33 -12.01 47.23 32.53
N SER A 34 -13.28 47.25 32.12
CA SER A 34 -13.82 46.24 31.21
C SER A 34 -13.13 46.26 29.85
N LEU A 35 -12.82 47.45 29.32
CA LEU A 35 -12.06 47.59 28.07
C LEU A 35 -10.66 46.98 28.18
N LYS A 36 -9.93 47.27 29.27
CA LYS A 36 -8.60 46.68 29.53
C LYS A 36 -8.66 45.15 29.61
N ASP A 37 -9.71 44.60 30.22
CA ASP A 37 -9.90 43.15 30.29
C ASP A 37 -10.18 42.54 28.90
N ILE A 38 -10.98 43.20 28.07
CA ILE A 38 -11.23 42.79 26.68
C ILE A 38 -9.94 42.82 25.87
N GLU A 39 -9.13 43.87 25.98
CA GLU A 39 -7.83 43.97 25.29
C GLU A 39 -6.87 42.86 25.71
N ARG A 40 -6.81 42.53 27.01
CA ARG A 40 -6.01 41.40 27.53
C ARG A 40 -6.50 40.06 26.98
N LEU A 41 -7.81 39.86 26.93
CA LEU A 41 -8.41 38.64 26.40
C LEU A 41 -8.14 38.50 24.90
N TYR A 42 -8.31 39.58 24.13
CA TYR A 42 -7.99 39.63 22.71
C TYR A 42 -6.53 39.26 22.44
N ASN A 43 -5.59 39.91 23.14
CA ASN A 43 -4.16 39.61 23.02
C ASN A 43 -3.84 38.15 23.37
N THR A 44 -4.52 37.60 24.39
CA THR A 44 -4.37 36.18 24.76
C THR A 44 -4.88 35.26 23.65
N ILE A 45 -6.04 35.55 23.05
CA ILE A 45 -6.59 34.73 21.96
C ILE A 45 -5.67 34.76 20.73
N THR A 46 -5.19 35.94 20.33
CA THR A 46 -4.26 36.11 19.21
C THR A 46 -2.97 35.34 19.39
N GLU A 47 -2.42 35.29 20.62
CA GLU A 47 -1.21 34.51 20.90
C GLU A 47 -1.45 32.99 20.85
N LEU A 48 -2.64 32.53 21.25
CA LEU A 48 -2.99 31.11 21.26
C LEU A 48 -3.39 30.58 19.87
N GLU A 49 -3.84 31.47 18.97
CA GLU A 49 -4.40 31.14 17.66
C GLU A 49 -3.50 30.21 16.82
N PRO A 50 -2.19 30.45 16.64
CA PRO A 50 -1.36 29.58 15.81
C PRO A 50 -1.30 28.14 16.32
N THR A 51 -1.17 27.97 17.64
CA THR A 51 -1.10 26.63 18.26
C THR A 51 -2.47 25.96 18.24
N ALA A 52 -3.55 26.72 18.48
CA ALA A 52 -4.91 26.20 18.41
C ALA A 52 -5.28 25.71 16.99
N SER A 53 -4.91 26.49 15.96
CA SER A 53 -5.09 26.12 14.55
C SER A 53 -4.35 24.83 14.21
N TYR A 54 -3.06 24.76 14.58
CA TYR A 54 -2.26 23.54 14.43
C TYR A 54 -2.93 22.33 15.08
N LEU A 55 -3.37 22.46 16.33
CA LEU A 55 -4.00 21.37 17.09
C LEU A 55 -5.34 20.93 16.48
N SER A 56 -6.09 21.86 15.88
CA SER A 56 -7.34 21.53 15.19
C SER A 56 -7.09 20.70 13.93
N THR A 57 -6.05 21.02 13.15
CA THR A 57 -5.66 20.20 11.99
C THR A 57 -5.09 18.85 12.44
N ALA A 58 -4.30 18.83 13.52
CA ALA A 58 -3.75 17.62 14.13
C ALA A 58 -4.84 16.63 14.58
N GLU A 59 -5.94 17.12 15.18
CA GLU A 59 -7.10 16.31 15.59
C GLU A 59 -7.68 15.51 14.41
N ALA A 60 -7.71 16.09 13.20
CA ALA A 60 -8.26 15.45 12.01
C ALA A 60 -7.34 14.38 11.38
N MET A 61 -6.09 14.26 11.84
CA MET A 61 -5.12 13.30 11.29
C MET A 61 -5.16 11.94 11.98
N LEU A 62 -5.55 11.89 13.27
CA LEU A 62 -5.55 10.66 14.06
C LEU A 62 -6.91 9.94 14.01
N PRO A 63 -6.94 8.62 14.29
CA PRO A 63 -8.18 7.88 14.50
C PRO A 63 -9.02 8.49 15.63
N THR A 64 -10.35 8.54 15.48
CA THR A 64 -11.28 9.23 16.39
C THR A 64 -11.28 8.68 17.81
N ASP A 65 -10.89 7.42 17.98
CA ASP A 65 -10.77 6.67 19.22
C ASP A 65 -9.38 6.78 19.88
N HIS A 66 -8.43 7.45 19.24
CA HIS A 66 -7.07 7.55 19.77
C HIS A 66 -7.02 8.39 21.06
N ARG A 67 -6.28 7.90 22.07
CA ARG A 67 -6.15 8.54 23.41
C ARG A 67 -5.76 10.02 23.38
N TRP A 68 -4.95 10.42 22.38
CA TRP A 68 -4.53 11.81 22.23
C TRP A 68 -5.72 12.73 21.88
N ILE A 69 -6.70 12.24 21.10
CA ILE A 69 -7.91 13.01 20.78
C ILE A 69 -8.75 13.24 22.03
N ALA A 70 -8.89 12.24 22.90
CA ALA A 70 -9.59 12.40 24.17
C ALA A 70 -8.93 13.48 25.04
N ASN A 71 -7.60 13.44 25.16
CA ASN A 71 -6.83 14.47 25.87
C ASN A 71 -6.99 15.86 25.24
N MET A 72 -6.94 15.97 23.91
CA MET A 72 -7.14 17.22 23.18
C MET A 72 -8.51 17.83 23.48
N LYS A 73 -9.58 17.02 23.45
CA LYS A 73 -10.95 17.46 23.77
C LYS A 73 -11.08 17.93 25.21
N GLU A 74 -10.45 17.24 26.15
CA GLU A 74 -10.43 17.63 27.56
C GLU A 74 -9.70 18.95 27.79
N VAL A 75 -8.49 19.10 27.21
CA VAL A 75 -7.71 20.35 27.28
C VAL A 75 -8.48 21.50 26.63
N ARG A 76 -9.13 21.27 25.48
CA ARG A 76 -10.00 22.26 24.81
C ARG A 76 -11.14 22.71 25.72
N SER A 77 -11.89 21.76 26.29
CA SER A 77 -13.02 22.07 27.19
C SER A 77 -12.57 22.85 28.43
N LYS A 78 -11.49 22.41 29.08
CA LYS A 78 -10.90 23.10 30.24
C LYS A 78 -10.41 24.50 29.89
N THR A 79 -9.81 24.68 28.72
CA THR A 79 -9.28 25.98 28.28
C THR A 79 -10.41 26.96 27.99
N VAL A 80 -11.43 26.54 27.24
CA VAL A 80 -12.62 27.35 26.96
C VAL A 80 -13.34 27.75 28.25
N SER A 81 -13.54 26.80 29.18
CA SER A 81 -14.15 27.10 30.48
C SER A 81 -13.36 28.15 31.27
N LYS A 82 -12.03 28.10 31.27
CA LYS A 82 -11.19 29.11 31.94
C LYS A 82 -11.22 30.46 31.22
N LEU A 83 -11.30 30.49 29.89
CA LEU A 83 -11.39 31.73 29.11
C LEU A 83 -12.71 32.48 29.34
N SER A 84 -13.78 31.74 29.60
CA SER A 84 -15.10 32.32 29.93
C SER A 84 -15.19 32.88 31.36
N ASP A 85 -14.19 32.66 32.21
CA ASP A 85 -14.18 33.12 33.61
C ASP A 85 -13.19 34.28 33.79
N ARG A 86 -13.74 35.50 33.99
CA ARG A 86 -12.97 36.73 34.24
C ARG A 86 -11.97 36.59 35.39
N SER A 87 -12.33 35.87 36.45
CA SER A 87 -11.46 35.68 37.63
C SER A 87 -10.23 34.82 37.32
N LYS A 88 -10.31 33.97 36.30
CA LYS A 88 -9.20 33.11 35.85
C LYS A 88 -8.32 33.85 34.85
N THR A 89 -8.92 34.57 33.90
CA THR A 89 -8.21 35.29 32.85
C THR A 89 -7.38 36.46 33.39
N GLN A 90 -7.81 37.08 34.50
CA GLN A 90 -7.07 38.16 35.17
C GLN A 90 -5.82 37.69 35.94
N LYS A 91 -5.61 36.38 36.12
CA LYS A 91 -4.41 35.88 36.80
C LYS A 91 -3.17 36.11 35.93
N LEU A 92 -2.10 36.63 36.54
CA LEU A 92 -0.85 36.98 35.85
C LEU A 92 -0.25 35.81 35.03
N ASP A 93 -0.35 34.58 35.53
CA ASP A 93 0.20 33.39 34.88
C ASP A 93 -0.78 32.65 33.96
N PHE A 94 -2.03 33.13 33.83
CA PHE A 94 -3.06 32.43 33.05
C PHE A 94 -2.60 32.15 31.62
N ARG A 95 -2.15 33.20 30.92
CA ARG A 95 -1.68 33.15 29.53
C ARG A 95 -0.54 32.14 29.35
N ARG A 96 0.50 32.24 30.19
CA ARG A 96 1.66 31.35 30.15
C ARG A 96 1.27 29.89 30.44
N SER A 97 0.35 29.68 31.38
CA SER A 97 -0.13 28.35 31.75
C SER A 97 -0.90 27.67 30.61
N VAL A 98 -1.77 28.41 29.92
CA VAL A 98 -2.52 27.90 28.76
C VAL A 98 -1.59 27.62 27.59
N LEU A 99 -0.70 28.56 27.25
CA LEU A 99 0.26 28.38 26.16
C LEU A 99 1.13 27.13 26.38
N ARG A 100 1.61 26.92 27.61
CA ARG A 100 2.35 25.70 27.97
C ARG A 100 1.52 24.44 27.77
N GLN A 101 0.27 24.41 28.23
CA GLN A 101 -0.62 23.25 28.03
C GLN A 101 -0.85 22.92 26.55
N LEU A 102 -1.06 23.94 25.70
CA LEU A 102 -1.22 23.72 24.26
C LEU A 102 0.09 23.26 23.60
N THR A 103 1.23 23.80 24.03
CA THR A 103 2.56 23.42 23.53
C THR A 103 2.90 21.98 23.92
N ASP A 104 2.62 21.58 25.17
CA ASP A 104 2.82 20.20 25.64
C ASP A 104 1.92 19.23 24.84
N LEU A 105 0.68 19.63 24.54
CA LEU A 105 -0.23 18.85 23.71
C LEU A 105 0.26 18.72 22.26
N LYS A 106 0.81 19.80 21.68
CA LYS A 106 1.46 19.80 20.36
C LYS A 106 2.67 18.87 20.32
N ASN A 107 3.56 18.94 21.31
CA ASN A 107 4.74 18.06 21.38
C ASN A 107 4.33 16.59 21.51
N SER A 108 3.33 16.30 22.35
CA SER A 108 2.78 14.95 22.47
C SER A 108 2.19 14.43 21.14
N TYR A 109 1.55 15.31 20.36
CA TYR A 109 1.06 14.96 19.04
C TYR A 109 2.20 14.60 18.08
N ILE A 110 3.25 15.43 18.04
CA ILE A 110 4.42 15.22 17.18
C ILE A 110 5.03 13.84 17.46
N ASP A 111 5.18 13.47 18.72
CA ASP A 111 5.68 12.14 19.11
C ASP A 111 4.76 11.01 18.64
N VAL A 112 3.44 11.13 18.88
CA VAL A 112 2.44 10.15 18.46
C VAL A 112 2.46 9.96 16.95
N TYR A 113 2.39 11.06 16.19
CA TYR A 113 2.37 11.01 14.74
C TYR A 113 3.67 10.42 14.19
N HIS A 114 4.82 10.82 14.74
CA HIS A 114 6.12 10.30 14.31
C HIS A 114 6.25 8.79 14.53
N ILE A 115 5.77 8.26 15.67
CA ILE A 115 5.73 6.82 15.95
C ILE A 115 4.83 6.09 14.95
N LEU A 116 3.62 6.59 14.74
CA LEU A 116 2.68 5.99 13.78
C LEU A 116 3.26 6.00 12.36
N HIS A 117 3.88 7.11 11.95
CA HIS A 117 4.54 7.23 10.65
C HIS A 117 5.69 6.24 10.49
N THR A 118 6.60 6.18 11.47
CA THR A 118 7.75 5.25 11.45
C THR A 118 7.28 3.79 11.39
N ARG A 119 6.15 3.47 12.01
CA ARG A 119 5.54 2.15 11.93
C ARG A 119 4.86 1.90 10.57
N ALA A 120 4.28 2.93 9.95
CA ALA A 120 3.52 2.84 8.70
C ALA A 120 4.36 2.87 7.42
N ARG A 121 5.61 3.30 7.51
CA ARG A 121 6.47 3.57 6.37
C ARG A 121 7.76 2.79 6.48
N LEU A 122 8.26 2.30 5.35
CA LEU A 122 9.58 1.69 5.29
C LEU A 122 10.65 2.76 5.48
N GLY A 123 11.59 2.47 6.39
CA GLY A 123 12.83 3.23 6.51
C GLY A 123 13.80 2.89 5.38
N ILE A 124 14.94 3.57 5.34
CA ILE A 124 15.94 3.38 4.26
C ILE A 124 16.44 1.93 4.16
N THR A 125 16.58 1.24 5.29
CA THR A 125 17.04 -0.15 5.33
C THR A 125 15.98 -1.09 4.75
N ASP A 126 14.72 -0.92 5.15
CA ASP A 126 13.62 -1.77 4.68
C ASP A 126 13.23 -1.46 3.23
N ASP A 127 13.39 -0.21 2.78
CA ASP A 127 13.21 0.16 1.38
C ASP A 127 14.23 -0.56 0.47
N ARG A 128 15.48 -0.68 0.94
CA ARG A 128 16.50 -1.49 0.25
C ARG A 128 16.15 -2.98 0.28
N ARG A 129 15.60 -3.50 1.38
CA ARG A 129 15.12 -4.89 1.46
C ARG A 129 13.99 -5.14 0.47
N LYS A 130 12.96 -4.29 0.46
CA LYS A 130 11.87 -4.32 -0.53
C LYS A 130 12.43 -4.28 -1.96
N SER A 131 13.38 -3.39 -2.24
CA SER A 131 13.99 -3.28 -3.57
C SER A 131 14.73 -4.55 -4.00
N ARG A 132 15.35 -5.27 -3.05
CA ARG A 132 15.94 -6.59 -3.31
C ARG A 132 14.85 -7.63 -3.56
N LEU A 133 13.79 -7.64 -2.75
CA LEU A 133 12.68 -8.59 -2.87
C LEU A 133 11.95 -8.46 -4.22
N VAL A 134 11.81 -7.24 -4.74
CA VAL A 134 11.23 -6.98 -6.08
C VAL A 134 12.09 -7.56 -7.21
N LYS A 135 13.40 -7.72 -6.99
CA LYS A 135 14.36 -8.26 -7.96
C LYS A 135 14.83 -9.67 -7.57
N ASP A 136 14.13 -10.31 -6.65
CA ASP A 136 14.52 -11.60 -6.11
C ASP A 136 14.32 -12.69 -7.16
N GLU A 137 15.29 -13.60 -7.29
CA GLU A 137 15.20 -14.68 -8.28
C GLU A 137 14.02 -15.62 -8.00
N ARG A 138 13.65 -15.81 -6.72
CA ARG A 138 12.45 -16.58 -6.36
C ARG A 138 11.19 -15.98 -6.98
N LEU A 139 11.09 -14.65 -6.99
CA LEU A 139 9.95 -13.95 -7.59
C LEU A 139 9.94 -14.12 -9.11
N ASN A 140 11.10 -14.02 -9.76
CA ASN A 140 11.27 -14.28 -11.19
C ASN A 140 10.85 -15.72 -11.57
N ILE A 141 11.30 -16.69 -10.76
CA ILE A 141 10.92 -18.10 -10.87
C ILE A 141 9.40 -18.27 -10.79
N SER A 142 8.75 -17.72 -9.76
CA SER A 142 7.30 -17.76 -9.63
C SER A 142 6.60 -17.13 -10.81
N GLN A 143 7.14 -16.05 -11.37
CA GLN A 143 6.55 -15.37 -12.52
C GLN A 143 6.62 -16.22 -13.79
N LYS A 144 7.74 -16.92 -14.03
CA LYS A 144 7.87 -17.90 -15.11
C LYS A 144 6.92 -19.08 -14.92
N LEU A 145 6.84 -19.63 -13.71
CA LEU A 145 5.94 -20.76 -13.43
C LEU A 145 4.47 -20.38 -13.61
N SER A 146 4.10 -19.12 -13.34
CA SER A 146 2.72 -18.65 -13.45
C SER A 146 2.14 -18.69 -14.88
N THR A 147 2.98 -18.92 -15.90
CA THR A 147 2.53 -19.13 -17.28
C THR A 147 2.02 -20.55 -17.54
N ILE A 148 2.17 -21.46 -16.57
CA ILE A 148 1.62 -22.81 -16.63
C ILE A 148 0.21 -22.76 -16.05
N ASP A 149 -0.79 -23.19 -16.83
CA ASP A 149 -2.22 -23.07 -16.47
C ASP A 149 -2.59 -23.71 -15.12
N LEU A 150 -1.82 -24.72 -14.69
CA LEU A 150 -1.98 -25.41 -13.40
C LEU A 150 -1.70 -24.49 -12.19
N MET A 151 -0.87 -23.45 -12.36
CA MET A 151 -0.33 -22.69 -11.23
C MET A 151 -1.34 -21.68 -10.68
N PRO A 152 -1.39 -21.46 -9.35
CA PRO A 152 -2.34 -20.56 -8.73
C PRO A 152 -1.91 -19.08 -8.90
N HIS A 153 -2.02 -18.55 -10.12
CA HIS A 153 -1.58 -17.21 -10.53
C HIS A 153 -2.04 -16.09 -9.57
N GLN A 154 -3.24 -16.19 -9.00
CA GLN A 154 -3.77 -15.18 -8.07
C GLN A 154 -2.89 -14.99 -6.84
N GLN A 155 -2.25 -16.03 -6.32
CA GLN A 155 -1.35 -15.93 -5.16
C GLN A 155 -0.17 -14.99 -5.45
N LEU A 156 0.41 -15.09 -6.66
CA LEU A 156 1.51 -14.24 -7.08
C LEU A 156 1.06 -12.78 -7.28
N VAL A 157 -0.11 -12.57 -7.86
CA VAL A 157 -0.69 -11.22 -8.03
C VAL A 157 -0.93 -10.56 -6.68
N ASP A 158 -1.52 -11.29 -5.72
CA ASP A 158 -1.79 -10.77 -4.38
C ASP A 158 -0.49 -10.45 -3.63
N PHE A 159 0.52 -11.30 -3.76
CA PHE A 159 1.87 -11.06 -3.25
C PHE A 159 2.47 -9.76 -3.81
N GLN A 160 2.47 -9.60 -5.14
CA GLN A 160 3.03 -8.43 -5.82
C GLN A 160 2.29 -7.14 -5.44
N ASN A 161 0.96 -7.20 -5.34
CA ASN A 161 0.15 -6.06 -4.91
C ASN A 161 0.47 -5.65 -3.47
N ARG A 162 0.63 -6.61 -2.56
CA ARG A 162 1.01 -6.34 -1.16
C ARG A 162 2.42 -5.76 -1.06
N LEU A 163 3.39 -6.32 -1.80
CA LEU A 163 4.75 -5.80 -1.86
C LEU A 163 4.77 -4.37 -2.43
N GLY A 164 4.05 -4.12 -3.52
CA GLY A 164 3.90 -2.81 -4.14
C GLY A 164 3.26 -1.79 -3.20
N GLY A 165 2.26 -2.20 -2.42
CA GLY A 165 1.52 -1.36 -1.48
C GLY A 165 2.34 -0.84 -0.28
N LEU A 166 3.48 -1.44 0.05
CA LEU A 166 4.36 -0.94 1.11
C LEU A 166 4.98 0.42 0.72
N LYS A 167 4.67 1.48 1.46
CA LYS A 167 5.16 2.84 1.17
C LYS A 167 6.43 3.15 1.97
N SER A 168 7.39 3.80 1.34
CA SER A 168 8.63 4.27 1.96
C SER A 168 8.55 5.76 2.29
N CYS A 169 9.08 6.16 3.45
CA CYS A 169 9.28 7.56 3.80
C CYS A 169 10.22 7.66 5.00
N PHE A 170 11.38 8.25 4.79
CA PHE A 170 12.43 8.41 5.80
C PHE A 170 12.93 9.86 5.91
N ALA A 171 12.28 10.80 5.24
CA ALA A 171 12.62 12.22 5.26
C ALA A 171 11.97 12.99 6.42
N LEU A 172 10.86 12.46 6.98
CA LEU A 172 10.10 13.13 8.03
C LEU A 172 10.93 13.32 9.30
N THR A 173 11.01 14.56 9.78
CA THR A 173 11.58 14.90 11.08
C THR A 173 10.53 15.48 12.03
N LYS A 174 10.85 15.53 13.32
CA LYS A 174 10.01 16.26 14.29
C LYS A 174 9.94 17.76 14.01
N SER A 175 10.96 18.34 13.38
CA SER A 175 10.95 19.76 13.00
C SER A 175 9.94 20.05 11.90
N ASP A 176 9.79 19.13 10.93
CA ASP A 176 8.75 19.26 9.91
C ASP A 176 7.37 19.20 10.54
N LEU A 177 7.20 18.31 11.52
CA LEU A 177 5.96 18.20 12.28
C LEU A 177 5.68 19.42 13.17
N ASP A 178 6.70 20.14 13.63
CA ASP A 178 6.48 21.38 14.36
C ASP A 178 5.84 22.46 13.49
N VAL A 179 6.16 22.49 12.19
CA VAL A 179 5.59 23.43 11.22
C VAL A 179 4.23 22.95 10.69
N SER A 180 4.09 21.66 10.40
CA SER A 180 2.89 21.08 9.79
C SER A 180 2.49 19.78 10.50
N PRO A 181 1.23 19.61 10.93
CA PRO A 181 0.80 18.39 11.61
C PRO A 181 0.75 17.15 10.69
N ARG A 182 1.06 17.30 9.40
CA ARG A 182 1.10 16.22 8.42
C ARG A 182 2.48 16.15 7.78
N CYS A 183 2.94 14.94 7.54
CA CYS A 183 4.14 14.68 6.74
C CYS A 183 3.96 15.26 5.32
N SER A 184 4.81 16.22 4.97
CA SER A 184 4.83 16.87 3.65
C SER A 184 5.41 15.99 2.54
N HIS A 185 6.08 14.89 2.89
CA HIS A 185 6.76 14.02 1.92
C HIS A 185 5.90 12.88 1.40
N CYS A 186 5.14 12.22 2.28
CA CYS A 186 4.33 11.06 1.92
C CYS A 186 2.86 11.21 2.29
N GLU A 187 2.48 12.36 2.84
CA GLU A 187 1.09 12.73 3.02
C GLU A 187 0.30 11.78 3.94
N PHE A 188 1.01 11.00 4.78
CA PHE A 188 0.43 9.97 5.64
C PHE A 188 -0.67 10.50 6.55
N LYS A 189 -1.81 9.81 6.57
CA LYS A 189 -2.93 10.14 7.45
C LYS A 189 -3.34 8.91 8.29
N PRO A 190 -2.92 8.84 9.56
CA PRO A 190 -3.21 7.71 10.44
C PRO A 190 -4.70 7.34 10.54
N GLY A 191 -5.59 8.34 10.52
CA GLY A 191 -7.04 8.11 10.61
C GLY A 191 -7.67 7.41 9.39
N THR A 192 -7.00 7.41 8.23
CA THR A 192 -7.48 6.75 7.01
C THR A 192 -6.61 5.58 6.56
N GLU A 193 -5.40 5.48 7.09
CA GLU A 193 -4.45 4.38 6.85
C GLU A 193 -4.20 3.61 8.15
N PRO A 194 -5.20 2.85 8.67
CA PRO A 194 -5.05 2.12 9.92
C PRO A 194 -4.00 1.00 9.79
N LEU A 195 -3.13 0.90 10.79
CA LEU A 195 -2.03 -0.07 10.79
C LEU A 195 -2.45 -1.37 11.48
N LYS A 196 -2.61 -2.45 10.71
CA LYS A 196 -2.72 -3.81 11.25
C LYS A 196 -1.35 -4.30 11.76
N ALA A 197 -0.32 -4.15 10.94
CA ALA A 197 1.07 -4.48 11.25
C ALA A 197 1.98 -3.27 10.94
N SER A 198 3.23 -3.31 11.41
CA SER A 198 4.22 -2.35 10.91
C SER A 198 4.61 -2.68 9.47
N ALA A 199 5.08 -1.68 8.72
CA ALA A 199 5.57 -1.88 7.36
C ALA A 199 6.77 -2.85 7.33
N ALA A 200 7.64 -2.80 8.32
CA ALA A 200 8.75 -3.74 8.49
C ALA A 200 8.27 -5.18 8.71
N MET A 201 7.31 -5.39 9.63
CA MET A 201 6.74 -6.73 9.86
C MET A 201 6.01 -7.26 8.64
N ALA A 202 5.29 -6.40 7.91
CA ALA A 202 4.63 -6.78 6.67
C ALA A 202 5.65 -7.17 5.58
N LEU A 203 6.83 -6.54 5.58
CA LEU A 203 7.92 -6.92 4.69
C LEU A 203 8.55 -8.26 5.10
N ASP A 204 8.79 -8.49 6.40
CA ASP A 204 9.28 -9.78 6.92
C ASP A 204 8.34 -10.93 6.50
N GLN A 205 7.03 -10.72 6.66
CA GLN A 205 6.02 -11.70 6.25
C GLN A 205 6.04 -11.97 4.74
N LEU A 206 6.33 -10.97 3.91
CA LEU A 206 6.45 -11.16 2.46
C LEU A 206 7.75 -11.91 2.10
N GLU A 207 8.84 -11.72 2.84
CA GLU A 207 10.06 -12.52 2.62
C GLU A 207 9.78 -14.01 2.90
N ASP A 208 9.13 -14.33 4.01
CA ASP A 208 8.74 -15.71 4.36
C ASP A 208 7.70 -16.29 3.38
N GLU A 209 6.73 -15.47 2.95
CA GLU A 209 5.70 -15.89 2.02
C GLU A 209 6.27 -16.24 0.64
N LEU A 210 7.31 -15.54 0.18
CA LEU A 210 7.97 -15.85 -1.08
C LEU A 210 8.64 -17.24 -1.06
N ASP A 211 9.29 -17.60 0.05
CA ASP A 211 9.85 -18.95 0.24
C ASP A 211 8.76 -20.03 0.21
N ASN A 212 7.66 -19.76 0.91
CA ASN A 212 6.51 -20.67 0.94
C ASN A 212 5.86 -20.81 -0.43
N LEU A 213 5.79 -19.72 -1.21
CA LEU A 213 5.19 -19.71 -2.54
C LEU A 213 6.00 -20.61 -3.49
N VAL A 214 7.32 -20.44 -3.55
CA VAL A 214 8.19 -21.29 -4.38
C VAL A 214 8.10 -22.76 -3.95
N THR A 215 8.15 -23.03 -2.65
CA THR A 215 8.07 -24.39 -2.11
C THR A 215 6.73 -25.05 -2.43
N SER A 216 5.62 -24.33 -2.20
CA SER A 216 4.27 -24.80 -2.49
C SER A 216 4.11 -25.10 -3.99
N TRP A 217 4.59 -24.20 -4.84
CA TRP A 217 4.47 -24.33 -6.29
C TRP A 217 5.30 -25.48 -6.85
N THR A 218 6.51 -25.69 -6.30
CA THR A 218 7.33 -26.87 -6.60
C THR A 218 6.58 -28.16 -6.26
N ASN A 219 5.94 -28.22 -5.09
CA ASN A 219 5.16 -29.38 -4.67
C ASN A 219 3.93 -29.61 -5.56
N VAL A 220 3.24 -28.55 -5.99
CA VAL A 220 2.12 -28.67 -6.95
C VAL A 220 2.59 -29.33 -8.25
N LEU A 221 3.73 -28.89 -8.80
CA LEU A 221 4.30 -29.50 -10.01
C LEU A 221 4.64 -30.98 -9.78
N LEU A 222 5.33 -31.31 -8.68
CA LEU A 222 5.71 -32.69 -8.37
C LEU A 222 4.50 -33.60 -8.22
N VAL A 223 3.50 -33.20 -7.43
CA VAL A 223 2.29 -34.00 -7.21
C VAL A 223 1.53 -34.25 -8.51
N ASN A 224 1.43 -33.26 -9.40
CA ASN A 224 0.72 -33.44 -10.67
C ASN A 224 1.55 -34.24 -11.69
N LEU A 225 2.87 -34.16 -11.69
CA LEU A 225 3.73 -34.99 -12.55
C LEU A 225 3.80 -36.45 -12.11
N GLU A 226 3.64 -36.71 -10.80
CA GLU A 226 3.57 -38.06 -10.22
C GLU A 226 2.17 -38.70 -10.39
N ASP A 227 1.18 -37.93 -10.86
CA ASP A 227 -0.15 -38.48 -11.18
C ASP A 227 -0.07 -39.46 -12.37
N PRO A 228 -0.59 -40.70 -12.24
CA PRO A 228 -0.53 -41.70 -13.30
C PRO A 228 -1.11 -41.24 -14.65
N THR A 229 -2.12 -40.38 -14.64
CA THR A 229 -2.76 -39.89 -15.87
C THR A 229 -1.88 -38.89 -16.62
N ILE A 230 -1.09 -38.10 -15.89
CA ILE A 230 -0.11 -37.17 -16.48
C ILE A 230 1.17 -37.91 -16.88
N HIS A 231 1.50 -39.00 -16.18
CA HIS A 231 2.67 -39.81 -16.50
C HIS A 231 2.64 -40.37 -17.94
N GLU A 232 1.46 -40.73 -18.46
CA GLU A 232 1.30 -41.13 -19.86
C GLU A 232 1.68 -40.02 -20.85
N ASN A 233 1.46 -38.74 -20.50
CA ASN A 233 1.85 -37.62 -21.35
C ASN A 233 3.37 -37.43 -21.42
N LEU A 234 4.12 -37.85 -20.40
CA LEU A 234 5.59 -37.81 -20.43
C LEU A 234 6.13 -38.67 -21.58
N GLU A 235 5.49 -39.80 -21.87
CA GLU A 235 5.85 -40.67 -23.00
C GLU A 235 5.58 -40.03 -24.37
N LEU A 236 4.78 -38.98 -24.43
CA LEU A 236 4.44 -38.26 -25.66
C LEU A 236 5.32 -37.04 -25.92
N LEU A 237 6.12 -36.63 -24.94
CA LEU A 237 7.12 -35.59 -25.10
C LEU A 237 8.29 -36.03 -25.97
N LYS A 238 8.97 -35.04 -26.56
CA LYS A 238 10.29 -35.22 -27.15
C LYS A 238 11.30 -35.67 -26.08
N ARG A 239 12.34 -36.35 -26.53
CA ARG A 239 13.36 -36.93 -25.65
C ARG A 239 14.03 -35.88 -24.74
N ASP A 240 14.38 -34.73 -25.30
CA ASP A 240 15.09 -33.68 -24.55
C ASP A 240 14.17 -33.07 -23.47
N ASP A 241 12.92 -32.76 -23.82
CA ASP A 241 11.91 -32.24 -22.88
C ASP A 241 11.60 -33.25 -21.76
N ARG A 242 11.50 -34.54 -22.10
CA ARG A 242 11.30 -35.62 -21.12
C ARG A 242 12.45 -35.71 -20.14
N LEU A 243 13.70 -35.64 -20.62
CA LEU A 243 14.89 -35.69 -19.76
C LEU A 243 14.91 -34.53 -18.75
N LEU A 244 14.49 -33.33 -19.15
CA LEU A 244 14.39 -32.20 -18.24
C LEU A 244 13.40 -32.48 -17.09
N ILE A 245 12.22 -33.03 -17.41
CA ILE A 245 11.20 -33.34 -16.40
C ILE A 245 11.61 -34.53 -15.53
N GLU A 246 12.20 -35.59 -16.09
CA GLU A 246 12.71 -36.72 -15.31
C GLU A 246 13.81 -36.28 -14.33
N ASN A 247 14.69 -35.37 -14.74
CA ASN A 247 15.72 -34.81 -13.86
C ASN A 247 15.09 -33.95 -12.74
N PHE A 248 14.04 -33.20 -13.04
CA PHE A 248 13.27 -32.47 -12.02
C PHE A 248 12.59 -33.44 -11.03
N LEU A 249 11.95 -34.50 -11.49
CA LEU A 249 11.35 -35.53 -10.62
C LEU A 249 12.38 -36.24 -9.73
N LYS A 250 13.59 -36.48 -10.24
CA LYS A 250 14.68 -37.09 -9.48
C LYS A 250 15.26 -36.15 -8.43
N SER A 251 15.50 -34.88 -8.78
CA SER A 251 16.09 -33.88 -7.88
C SER A 251 15.08 -33.33 -6.87
N ARG A 252 13.78 -33.32 -7.23
CA ARG A 252 12.69 -32.71 -6.46
C ARG A 252 12.92 -31.24 -6.13
N GLN A 253 13.77 -30.57 -6.88
CA GLN A 253 14.13 -29.17 -6.72
C GLN A 253 14.04 -28.47 -8.07
N LEU A 254 13.55 -27.24 -8.10
CA LEU A 254 13.57 -26.44 -9.32
C LEU A 254 15.02 -26.20 -9.75
N PRO A 255 15.31 -26.23 -11.07
CA PRO A 255 16.61 -25.82 -11.58
C PRO A 255 16.96 -24.39 -11.16
N ASP A 256 18.24 -24.13 -10.84
CA ASP A 256 18.73 -22.81 -10.46
C ASP A 256 18.38 -21.74 -11.52
N GLU A 257 18.49 -22.12 -12.80
CA GLU A 257 17.99 -21.34 -13.91
C GLU A 257 16.78 -22.04 -14.55
N LEU A 258 15.59 -21.47 -14.37
CA LEU A 258 14.40 -21.90 -15.11
C LEU A 258 14.52 -21.45 -16.58
N GLY A 259 15.13 -22.32 -17.38
CA GLY A 259 15.22 -22.19 -18.83
C GLY A 259 13.84 -22.30 -19.49
N GLN A 260 13.71 -21.66 -20.66
CA GLN A 260 12.44 -21.60 -21.39
C GLN A 260 11.97 -22.99 -21.83
N ASP A 261 12.90 -23.86 -22.21
CA ASP A 261 12.62 -25.24 -22.62
C ASP A 261 11.97 -26.06 -21.49
N PHE A 262 12.41 -25.86 -20.24
CA PHE A 262 11.80 -26.54 -19.10
C PHE A 262 10.36 -26.07 -18.84
N ILE A 263 10.10 -24.76 -18.95
CA ILE A 263 8.74 -24.22 -18.82
C ILE A 263 7.85 -24.75 -19.94
N TYR A 264 8.34 -24.80 -21.18
CA TYR A 264 7.60 -25.37 -22.30
C TYR A 264 7.31 -26.86 -22.11
N ALA A 265 8.29 -27.63 -21.62
CA ALA A 265 8.10 -29.04 -21.31
C ALA A 265 6.99 -29.23 -20.26
N LEU A 266 6.97 -28.43 -19.19
CA LEU A 266 5.90 -28.46 -18.17
C LEU A 266 4.54 -28.10 -18.77
N GLN A 267 4.46 -27.01 -19.54
CA GLN A 267 3.22 -26.61 -20.23
C GLN A 267 2.70 -27.71 -21.16
N GLU A 268 3.60 -28.36 -21.90
CA GLU A 268 3.26 -29.42 -22.84
C GLU A 268 2.70 -30.65 -22.12
N VAL A 269 3.34 -31.10 -21.03
CA VAL A 269 2.86 -32.26 -20.24
C VAL A 269 1.49 -32.01 -19.63
N PHE A 270 1.27 -30.80 -19.11
CA PHE A 270 0.00 -30.43 -18.50
C PHE A 270 -1.08 -30.02 -19.51
N SER A 271 -0.77 -29.92 -20.80
CA SER A 271 -1.73 -29.51 -21.83
C SER A 271 -2.79 -30.58 -22.17
N GLY A 272 -2.63 -31.81 -21.67
CA GLY A 272 -3.50 -32.94 -22.01
C GLY A 272 -3.20 -33.48 -23.41
N LEU A 273 -1.99 -33.98 -23.60
CA LEU A 273 -1.52 -34.48 -24.90
C LEU A 273 -2.37 -35.66 -25.38
N THR A 274 -2.62 -35.72 -26.68
CA THR A 274 -3.39 -36.81 -27.30
C THR A 274 -2.50 -37.62 -28.24
N LYS A 275 -2.25 -38.88 -27.89
CA LYS A 275 -1.55 -39.84 -28.75
C LYS A 275 -2.38 -40.15 -30.00
N VAL A 276 -1.76 -40.07 -31.17
CA VAL A 276 -2.30 -40.56 -32.45
C VAL A 276 -1.29 -41.54 -33.03
N VAL A 277 -1.67 -42.81 -33.16
CA VAL A 277 -0.82 -43.84 -33.76
C VAL A 277 -1.14 -43.96 -35.24
N ILE A 278 -0.14 -43.84 -36.09
CA ILE A 278 -0.21 -44.17 -37.52
C ILE A 278 0.55 -45.47 -37.73
N LYS A 279 -0.20 -46.54 -38.02
CA LYS A 279 0.36 -47.82 -38.41
C LYS A 279 0.83 -47.79 -39.86
N THR A 280 1.96 -48.41 -40.13
CA THR A 280 2.56 -48.47 -41.47
C THR A 280 1.57 -48.98 -42.55
N GLU A 281 0.77 -50.00 -42.25
CA GLU A 281 -0.21 -50.56 -43.20
C GLU A 281 -1.33 -49.55 -43.53
N ASN A 282 -1.82 -48.84 -42.52
CA ASN A 282 -2.89 -47.85 -42.67
C ASN A 282 -2.41 -46.64 -43.46
N LEU A 283 -1.16 -46.22 -43.24
CA LEU A 283 -0.51 -45.17 -44.01
C LEU A 283 -0.35 -45.58 -45.47
N TRP A 284 0.12 -46.81 -45.72
CA TRP A 284 0.29 -47.34 -47.07
C TRP A 284 -1.03 -47.44 -47.83
N GLN A 285 -2.09 -47.92 -47.17
CA GLN A 285 -3.44 -47.95 -47.72
C GLN A 285 -3.97 -46.55 -48.04
N ALA A 286 -3.76 -45.57 -47.15
CA ALA A 286 -4.21 -44.20 -47.36
C ALA A 286 -3.49 -43.52 -48.53
N LEU A 287 -2.17 -43.71 -48.65
CA LEU A 287 -1.38 -43.14 -49.76
C LEU A 287 -1.69 -43.81 -51.10
N SER A 288 -2.06 -45.09 -51.09
CA SER A 288 -2.42 -45.85 -52.29
C SER A 288 -3.88 -45.70 -52.72
N ALA A 289 -4.69 -45.00 -51.92
CA ALA A 289 -6.10 -44.78 -52.19
C ALA A 289 -6.28 -43.92 -53.46
N GLY A 290 -6.63 -44.56 -54.58
CA GLY A 290 -6.75 -43.92 -55.90
C GLY A 290 -5.80 -44.47 -56.97
N GLY A 291 -5.00 -45.50 -56.65
CA GLY A 291 -4.18 -46.25 -57.62
C GLY A 291 -2.80 -45.64 -57.88
N SER A 292 -1.95 -46.42 -58.56
CA SER A 292 -0.59 -46.04 -59.00
C SER A 292 -0.56 -46.02 -60.53
N PRO A 293 0.13 -45.05 -61.19
CA PRO A 293 0.98 -43.99 -60.63
C PRO A 293 0.18 -42.79 -60.09
N SER A 294 0.78 -42.00 -59.20
CA SER A 294 0.18 -40.76 -58.67
C SER A 294 1.16 -39.58 -58.76
N THR A 295 0.64 -38.37 -58.94
CA THR A 295 1.46 -37.15 -58.94
C THR A 295 1.87 -36.75 -57.51
N PRO A 296 2.95 -35.96 -57.32
CA PRO A 296 3.31 -35.43 -56.00
C PRO A 296 2.18 -34.64 -55.32
N SER A 297 1.35 -33.95 -56.11
CA SER A 297 0.19 -33.21 -55.59
C SER A 297 -0.89 -34.13 -55.05
N GLU A 298 -1.15 -35.25 -55.74
CA GLU A 298 -2.13 -36.25 -55.30
C GLU A 298 -1.68 -36.94 -54.00
N LEU A 299 -0.39 -37.30 -53.88
CA LEU A 299 0.13 -37.90 -52.66
C LEU A 299 0.08 -36.97 -51.46
N ARG A 300 0.42 -35.68 -51.63
CA ARG A 300 0.27 -34.67 -50.56
C ARG A 300 -1.18 -34.55 -50.12
N LYS A 301 -2.11 -34.43 -51.07
CA LYS A 301 -3.55 -34.32 -50.78
C LYS A 301 -4.07 -35.54 -50.00
N ARG A 302 -3.69 -36.76 -50.40
CA ARG A 302 -4.07 -38.00 -49.69
C ARG A 302 -3.52 -38.04 -48.27
N PHE A 303 -2.27 -37.62 -48.07
CA PHE A 303 -1.65 -37.55 -46.74
C PHE A 303 -2.35 -36.51 -45.85
N ASP A 304 -2.63 -35.33 -46.39
CA ASP A 304 -3.33 -34.27 -45.66
C ASP A 304 -4.77 -34.71 -45.28
N GLU A 305 -5.50 -35.34 -46.19
CA GLU A 305 -6.83 -35.91 -45.92
C GLU A 305 -6.78 -37.01 -44.84
N TYR A 306 -5.75 -37.87 -44.89
CA TYR A 306 -5.54 -38.91 -43.89
C TYR A 306 -5.27 -38.32 -42.50
N LEU A 307 -4.36 -37.35 -42.41
CA LEU A 307 -4.07 -36.63 -41.17
C LEU A 307 -5.31 -35.92 -40.65
N ASN A 308 -6.02 -35.16 -41.50
CA ASN A 308 -7.25 -34.46 -41.11
C ASN A 308 -8.32 -35.41 -40.57
N ARG A 309 -8.42 -36.64 -41.09
CA ARG A 309 -9.33 -37.65 -40.57
C ARG A 309 -8.93 -38.15 -39.19
N LEU A 310 -7.63 -38.35 -38.94
CA LEU A 310 -7.10 -38.82 -37.66
C LEU A 310 -7.14 -37.74 -36.57
N THR A 311 -6.98 -36.47 -36.96
CA THR A 311 -6.93 -35.33 -36.04
C THR A 311 -8.26 -34.59 -35.93
N LYS A 312 -9.32 -35.05 -36.63
CA LYS A 312 -10.63 -34.41 -36.65
C LYS A 312 -11.20 -34.21 -35.25
N GLY A 313 -11.59 -32.98 -34.94
CA GLY A 313 -12.20 -32.62 -33.65
C GLY A 313 -11.21 -32.57 -32.47
N ARG A 314 -9.90 -32.66 -32.73
CA ARG A 314 -8.84 -32.54 -31.73
C ARG A 314 -8.07 -31.23 -31.93
N GLU A 315 -7.54 -30.66 -30.86
CA GLU A 315 -6.68 -29.48 -30.93
C GLU A 315 -5.30 -29.86 -31.48
N ALA A 316 -4.94 -29.32 -32.65
CA ALA A 316 -3.70 -29.68 -33.35
C ALA A 316 -2.43 -29.49 -32.49
N SER A 317 -2.41 -28.50 -31.60
CA SER A 317 -1.29 -28.23 -30.69
C SER A 317 -1.03 -29.36 -29.68
N LYS A 318 -2.06 -30.12 -29.32
CA LYS A 318 -2.01 -31.21 -28.31
C LYS A 318 -1.78 -32.59 -28.91
N ILE A 319 -1.80 -32.72 -30.23
CA ILE A 319 -1.66 -34.03 -30.89
C ILE A 319 -0.19 -34.42 -30.99
N ARG A 320 0.13 -35.66 -30.61
CA ARG A 320 1.46 -36.26 -30.78
C ARG A 320 1.32 -37.52 -31.64
N ILE A 321 1.84 -37.44 -32.87
CA ILE A 321 1.75 -38.53 -33.85
C ILE A 321 2.93 -39.49 -33.63
N MET A 322 2.61 -40.75 -33.39
CA MET A 322 3.56 -41.86 -33.27
C MET A 322 3.43 -42.75 -34.50
N LEU A 323 4.55 -43.04 -35.16
CA LEU A 323 4.61 -44.00 -36.25
C LEU A 323 4.94 -45.37 -35.66
N GLU A 324 4.06 -46.35 -35.87
CA GLU A 324 4.22 -47.74 -35.40
C GLU A 324 4.25 -48.73 -36.57
#